data_AF-A0A2N5KKY6-F1
#
_entry.id   AF-A0A2N5KKY6-F1
#
_cell.length_a   1.000
_cell.length_b   1.000
_cell.length_c   1.000
_cell.angle_alpha   90.00
_cell.angle_beta   90.00
_cell.angle_gamma   90.00
#
_symmetry.space_group_name_H-M   'P 1'
#
loop_
_entity.id
_entity.type
_entity.pdbx_description
1 polymer ?
#
loop_
_entity_poly.entity_id
_entity_poly.type
_entity_poly.pdbx_seq_one_letter_code
_entity_poly.pdbx_strand_id
1 'polypeptide(L)'
;GFFKTGSSGVGAAVHGAVATTSFLLILIVMFLFARSFRGDERWRSFATPTAAWAVVAVGALFSIPVLGEEVFGVSERLFVAVFVSWLILTAIRLRGM
;
A
#
# COMPACT_ATOMS: atom_id res chain seq x y z
N GLY A 1 -16.41 10.95 32.95
CA GLY A 1 -17.15 10.74 31.68
C GLY A 1 -16.37 9.73 30.86
N PHE A 2 -16.87 8.51 30.72
CA PHE A 2 -17.85 8.09 29.69
C PHE A 2 -17.21 7.88 28.29
N PHE A 3 -16.14 7.09 28.20
CA PHE A 3 -15.63 6.52 26.92
C PHE A 3 -15.07 5.11 27.11
N LYS A 4 -15.79 4.26 27.85
CA LYS A 4 -15.42 2.84 28.02
C LYS A 4 -16.69 1.99 27.94
N THR A 5 -17.08 1.60 26.72
CA THR A 5 -17.83 0.37 26.35
C THR A 5 -18.32 0.47 24.91
N GLY A 6 -17.79 -0.36 23.98
CA GLY A 6 -18.42 -0.54 22.67
C GLY A 6 -17.70 -1.32 21.57
N SER A 7 -16.37 -1.49 21.57
CA SER A 7 -15.67 -2.16 20.45
C SER A 7 -14.46 -3.02 20.83
N SER A 8 -14.22 -3.23 22.13
CA SER A 8 -13.01 -3.89 22.63
C SER A 8 -13.10 -5.41 22.52
N GLY A 9 -12.38 -5.96 21.54
CA GLY A 9 -12.11 -7.40 21.43
C GLY A 9 -11.99 -7.82 19.97
N VAL A 10 -13.12 -8.17 19.35
CA VAL A 10 -13.13 -8.82 18.03
C VAL A 10 -13.08 -7.80 16.87
N GLY A 11 -13.87 -6.73 16.92
CA GLY A 11 -13.93 -5.76 15.81
C GLY A 11 -12.59 -5.07 15.55
N ALA A 12 -11.91 -4.63 16.61
CA ALA A 12 -10.57 -4.06 16.50
C ALA A 12 -9.52 -5.07 16.00
N ALA A 13 -9.58 -6.32 16.47
CA ALA A 13 -8.68 -7.38 16.02
C ALA A 13 -8.89 -7.75 14.55
N VAL A 14 -10.15 -7.89 14.12
CA VAL A 14 -10.50 -8.15 12.71
C VAL A 14 -10.07 -6.99 11.83
N HIS A 15 -10.31 -5.74 12.26
CA HIS A 15 -9.87 -4.56 11.52
C HIS A 15 -8.35 -4.56 11.33
N GLY A 16 -7.57 -4.77 12.40
CA GLY A 16 -6.11 -4.83 12.33
C GLY A 16 -5.60 -5.97 11.42
N ALA A 17 -6.21 -7.16 11.51
CA ALA A 17 -5.84 -8.30 10.68
C ALA A 17 -6.16 -8.07 9.19
N VAL A 18 -7.34 -7.53 8.88
CA VAL A 18 -7.75 -7.20 7.51
C VAL A 18 -6.88 -6.09 6.93
N ALA A 19 -6.59 -5.04 7.70
CA ALA A 19 -5.72 -3.93 7.27
C ALA A 19 -4.32 -4.44 6.94
N THR A 20 -3.70 -5.20 7.87
CA THR A 20 -2.36 -5.77 7.69
C THR A 20 -2.30 -6.68 6.46
N THR A 21 -3.29 -7.59 6.32
CA THR A 21 -3.36 -8.49 5.17
C THR A 21 -3.50 -7.72 3.87
N SER A 22 -4.35 -6.68 3.85
CA SER A 22 -4.56 -5.85 2.66
C SER A 22 -3.29 -5.12 2.24
N PHE A 23 -2.54 -4.53 3.18
CA PHE A 23 -1.28 -3.85 2.88
C PHE A 23 -0.23 -4.81 2.32
N LEU A 24 -0.11 -6.01 2.90
CA LEU A 24 0.81 -7.02 2.38
C LEU A 24 0.43 -7.49 0.98
N LEU A 25 -0.85 -7.76 0.74
CA LEU A 25 -1.35 -8.15 -0.59
C LEU A 25 -1.10 -7.06 -1.63
N ILE A 26 -1.30 -5.79 -1.28
CA ILE A 26 -0.99 -4.65 -2.15
C ILE A 26 0.49 -4.66 -2.54
N LEU A 27 1.40 -4.83 -1.59
CA LEU A 27 2.84 -4.90 -1.88
C LEU A 27 3.17 -6.05 -2.82
N ILE A 28 2.63 -7.25 -2.54
CA ILE A 28 2.81 -8.43 -3.39
C ILE A 28 2.35 -8.12 -4.82
N VAL A 29 1.15 -7.53 -4.97
CA VAL A 29 0.62 -7.13 -6.28
C VAL A 29 1.55 -6.15 -6.98
N MET A 30 2.05 -5.11 -6.31
CA MET A 30 2.96 -4.14 -6.93
C MET A 30 4.26 -4.80 -7.44
N PHE A 31 4.85 -5.72 -6.67
CA PHE A 31 6.05 -6.45 -7.11
C PHE A 31 5.75 -7.44 -8.24
N LEU A 32 4.61 -8.13 -8.20
CA LEU A 32 4.17 -9.01 -9.29
C LEU A 32 3.96 -8.21 -10.59
N PHE A 33 3.32 -7.04 -10.51
CA PHE A 33 3.16 -6.16 -11.66
C PHE A 33 4.50 -5.64 -12.16
N ALA A 34 5.42 -5.20 -11.28
CA ALA A 34 6.77 -4.82 -11.67
C ALA A 34 7.48 -5.95 -12.44
N ARG A 35 7.35 -7.21 -11.97
CA ARG A 35 7.92 -8.39 -12.63
C ARG A 35 7.25 -8.63 -13.99
N SER A 36 5.93 -8.66 -14.05
CA SER A 36 5.17 -8.89 -15.28
C SER A 36 5.46 -7.82 -16.34
N PHE A 37 5.56 -6.55 -15.94
CA PHE A 37 5.91 -5.45 -16.82
C PHE A 37 7.30 -5.59 -17.44
N ARG A 38 8.28 -6.24 -16.78
CA ARG A 38 9.60 -6.49 -17.41
C ARG A 38 9.51 -7.43 -18.62
N GLY A 39 8.57 -8.38 -18.56
CA GLY A 39 8.35 -9.39 -19.61
C GLY A 39 7.60 -8.85 -20.82
N ASP A 40 6.79 -7.80 -20.64
CA ASP A 40 6.00 -7.19 -21.72
C ASP A 40 6.74 -5.98 -22.30
N GLU A 41 7.07 -6.02 -23.60
CA GLU A 41 7.78 -4.93 -24.29
C GLU A 41 7.05 -3.58 -24.21
N ARG A 42 5.71 -3.57 -24.20
CA ARG A 42 4.91 -2.34 -24.10
C ARG A 42 5.03 -1.70 -22.71
N TRP A 43 5.23 -2.52 -21.68
CA TRP A 43 5.25 -2.10 -20.28
C TRP A 43 6.66 -2.06 -19.67
N ARG A 44 7.69 -2.55 -20.38
CA ARG A 44 9.06 -2.70 -19.86
C ARG A 44 9.62 -1.41 -19.28
N SER A 45 9.36 -0.26 -19.90
CA SER A 45 9.80 1.05 -19.39
C SER A 45 9.13 1.45 -18.06
N PHE A 46 7.93 0.93 -17.79
CA PHE A 46 7.17 1.21 -16.56
C PHE A 46 7.46 0.22 -15.42
N ALA A 47 8.21 -0.84 -15.69
CA ALA A 47 8.58 -1.83 -14.69
C ALA A 47 9.49 -1.27 -13.57
N THR A 48 10.52 -0.50 -13.94
CA THR A 48 11.43 0.12 -12.96
C THR A 48 10.72 1.16 -12.10
N PRO A 49 9.92 2.09 -12.67
CA PRO A 49 9.04 2.95 -11.87
C PRO A 49 8.14 2.14 -10.93
N THR A 50 7.44 1.12 -11.42
CA THR A 50 6.55 0.31 -10.55
C THR A 50 7.31 -0.33 -9.38
N ALA A 51 8.53 -0.84 -9.62
CA ALA A 51 9.37 -1.38 -8.56
C ALA A 51 9.78 -0.30 -7.54
N ALA A 52 10.11 0.92 -8.00
CA ALA A 52 10.43 2.03 -7.12
C ALA A 52 9.23 2.41 -6.23
N TRP A 53 8.02 2.47 -6.79
CA TRP A 53 6.79 2.68 -6.02
C TRP A 53 6.57 1.57 -4.99
N ALA A 54 6.82 0.31 -5.34
CA ALA A 54 6.71 -0.80 -4.40
C ALA A 54 7.70 -0.66 -3.23
N VAL A 55 8.95 -0.24 -3.49
CA VAL A 55 9.94 0.04 -2.44
C VAL A 55 9.53 1.20 -1.55
N VAL A 56 8.99 2.28 -2.11
CA VAL A 56 8.45 3.40 -1.32
C VAL A 56 7.26 2.95 -0.46
N ALA A 57 6.36 2.12 -1.00
CA ALA A 57 5.24 1.56 -0.25
C ALA A 57 5.70 0.65 0.89
N VAL A 58 6.77 -0.14 0.69
CA VAL A 58 7.43 -0.91 1.76
C VAL A 58 7.89 0.03 2.87
N GLY A 59 8.60 1.11 2.53
CA GLY A 59 9.04 2.11 3.50
C GLY A 59 7.89 2.72 4.30
N ALA A 60 6.79 3.06 3.64
CA ALA A 60 5.59 3.59 4.28
C ALA A 60 4.88 2.56 5.19
N LEU A 61 4.88 1.27 4.83
CA LEU A 61 4.31 0.22 5.67
C LEU A 61 5.15 0.01 6.94
N PHE A 62 6.48 -0.04 6.80
CA PHE A 62 7.39 -0.23 7.94
C PHE A 62 7.50 1.00 8.84
N SER A 63 7.11 2.19 8.39
CA SER A 63 7.06 3.36 9.28
C SER A 63 5.95 3.26 10.32
N ILE A 64 4.88 2.50 10.05
CA ILE A 64 3.74 2.30 10.96
C ILE A 64 4.16 1.78 12.35
N PRO A 65 4.88 0.63 12.46
CA PRO A 65 5.32 0.14 13.76
C PRO A 65 6.50 0.92 14.36
N VAL A 66 7.25 1.67 13.54
CA VAL A 66 8.51 2.31 13.98
C VAL A 66 8.29 3.67 14.62
N LEU A 67 7.35 4.47 14.11
CA LEU A 67 7.21 5.87 14.50
C LEU A 67 6.22 6.13 15.65
N GLY A 68 5.55 5.09 16.16
CA GLY A 68 4.63 5.16 17.31
C GLY A 68 3.20 5.58 16.96
N GLU A 69 2.30 5.49 17.94
CA GLU A 69 0.85 5.65 17.74
C GLU A 69 0.43 7.05 17.26
N GLU A 70 1.18 8.09 17.62
CA GLU A 70 0.86 9.49 17.28
C GLU A 70 0.87 9.75 15.77
N VAL A 71 1.68 9.01 15.01
CA VAL A 71 1.83 9.14 13.55
C VAL A 71 1.36 7.90 12.80
N PHE A 72 0.72 6.96 13.49
CA PHE A 72 0.15 5.74 12.90
C PHE A 72 -0.76 6.09 11.72
N GLY A 73 -1.75 6.96 11.95
CA GLY A 73 -2.70 7.37 10.91
C GLY A 73 -2.06 8.17 9.78
N VAL A 74 -0.93 8.82 10.01
CA VAL A 74 -0.15 9.50 8.95
C VAL A 74 0.55 8.47 8.06
N SER A 75 1.18 7.46 8.67
CA SER A 75 1.87 6.40 7.94
C SER A 75 0.91 5.57 7.08
N GLU A 76 -0.28 5.24 7.58
CA GLU A 76 -1.32 4.59 6.79
C GLU A 76 -1.75 5.43 5.57
N ARG A 77 -1.99 6.74 5.77
CA ARG A 77 -2.35 7.65 4.68
C ARG A 77 -1.24 7.77 3.64
N LEU A 78 0.02 7.78 4.07
CA LEU A 78 1.17 7.80 3.17
C LEU A 78 1.22 6.52 2.33
N PHE A 79 1.03 5.35 2.94
CA PHE A 79 0.96 4.09 2.20
C PHE A 79 -0.17 4.12 1.15
N VAL A 80 -1.37 4.53 1.55
CA VAL A 80 -2.52 4.64 0.64
C VAL A 80 -2.24 5.65 -0.48
N ALA A 81 -1.64 6.80 -0.19
CA ALA A 81 -1.30 7.81 -1.19
C ALA A 81 -0.29 7.27 -2.22
N VAL A 82 0.73 6.54 -1.78
CA VAL A 82 1.71 5.88 -2.67
C VAL A 82 0.99 4.87 -3.56
N PHE A 83 0.15 4.01 -3.00
CA PHE A 83 -0.58 3.01 -3.76
C PHE A 83 -1.55 3.63 -4.77
N VAL A 84 -2.34 4.63 -4.36
CA VAL A 84 -3.29 5.33 -5.25
C VAL A 84 -2.54 6.08 -6.36
N SER A 85 -1.42 6.73 -6.06
CA SER A 85 -0.61 7.40 -7.09
C SER A 85 -0.08 6.42 -8.14
N TRP A 86 0.32 5.21 -7.71
CA TRP A 86 0.71 4.15 -8.62
C TRP A 86 -0.46 3.68 -9.50
N LEU A 87 -1.65 3.49 -8.94
CA LEU A 87 -2.85 3.13 -9.70
C LEU A 87 -3.20 4.19 -10.75
N ILE A 88 -3.15 5.47 -10.38
CA ILE A 88 -3.42 6.59 -11.29
C ILE A 88 -2.43 6.57 -12.45
N LEU A 89 -1.13 6.47 -12.19
CA LEU A 89 -0.12 6.43 -13.25
C LEU A 89 -0.25 5.19 -14.13
N THR A 90 -0.56 4.04 -13.53
CA THR A 90 -0.82 2.80 -14.28
C THR A 90 -2.03 2.97 -15.20
N ALA A 91 -3.12 3.59 -14.72
CA ALA A 91 -4.31 3.87 -15.51
C ALA A 91 -4.05 4.89 -16.64
N ILE A 92 -3.27 5.94 -16.38
CA ILE A 92 -2.85 6.91 -17.40
C ILE A 92 -2.03 6.20 -18.48
N ARG A 93 -1.06 5.36 -18.09
CA ARG A 93 -0.22 4.61 -19.02
C ARG A 93 -1.06 3.65 -19.87
N LEU A 94 -2.05 3.00 -19.27
CA LEU A 94 -3.01 2.12 -19.95
C LEU A 94 -3.85 2.87 -21.01
N ARG A 95 -4.23 4.12 -20.74
CA ARG A 95 -4.97 4.96 -21.70
C ARG A 95 -4.12 5.49 -22.85
N GLY A 96 -2.82 5.69 -22.61
CA GLY A 96 -1.86 6.15 -23.63
C GLY A 96 -1.30 5.01 -24.50
N MET A 97 -2.00 3.87 -24.56
CA MET A 97 -1.60 2.64 -25.26
C MET A 97 -2.65 2.24 -26.28
#